data_AF-A0A844HTY8-F1
#
_entry.id   AF-A0A844HTY8-F1
#
_cell.length_a   1.000
_cell.length_b   1.000
_cell.length_c   1.000
_cell.angle_alpha   90.00
_cell.angle_beta   90.00
_cell.angle_gamma   90.00
#
_symmetry.space_group_name_H-M   'P 1'
#
loop_
_entity.id
_entity.type
_entity.pdbx_description
1 polymer ?
#
loop_
_entity_poly.entity_id
_entity_poly.type
_entity_poly.pdbx_seq_one_letter_code
_entity_poly.pdbx_strand_id
1 'polypeptide(L)'
;MSNIAGKAYAMNVVTPSNRKITWVNRLLFMASRGLPANLLGLLGLSIIHFARWVIIRPQDWPDLGQGKQVLKNDYMLFCSNFNGTWDQYIDAFSDGIPKGLNLFWYSASKYPQSIPVTDFKRYITYNQINTDFYYNATPGSAQRDVKAAMKVYDAVLALAATHANQTPDEFAAAYRDAMFRIQHCLGEPGLGPVASLDTERADINRGSYVRGAQNMFNRER
;
A
#
# COMPACT_ATOMS: atom_id res chain seq x y z
N MET A 1 -16.51 -4.25 -3.19
CA MET A 1 -15.33 -5.12 -3.28
C MET A 1 -14.18 -4.49 -2.52
N SER A 2 -13.17 -5.27 -2.12
CA SER A 2 -12.11 -4.81 -1.22
C SER A 2 -10.93 -4.23 -2.00
N ASN A 3 -10.29 -3.17 -1.48
CA ASN A 3 -8.99 -2.66 -1.95
C ASN A 3 -7.83 -3.65 -1.69
N ILE A 4 -8.12 -4.86 -1.23
CA ILE A 4 -7.15 -5.82 -0.72
C ILE A 4 -7.12 -7.05 -1.62
N ALA A 5 -5.91 -7.45 -2.02
CA ALA A 5 -5.62 -8.72 -2.68
C ALA A 5 -4.57 -9.49 -1.87
N GLY A 6 -5.03 -10.29 -0.91
CA GLY A 6 -4.19 -11.05 0.01
C GLY A 6 -3.38 -10.13 0.93
N LYS A 7 -2.06 -10.03 0.70
CA LYS A 7 -1.16 -9.13 1.46
C LYS A 7 -0.99 -7.73 0.87
N ALA A 8 -1.56 -7.47 -0.29
CA ALA A 8 -1.42 -6.19 -0.99
C ALA A 8 -2.68 -5.32 -0.83
N TYR A 9 -2.48 -4.02 -0.66
CA TYR A 9 -3.52 -3.01 -0.62
C TYR A 9 -3.35 -2.03 -1.79
N ALA A 10 -4.45 -1.72 -2.48
CA ALA A 10 -4.54 -0.69 -3.51
C ALA A 10 -5.23 0.56 -2.98
N MET A 11 -4.51 1.68 -2.97
CA MET A 11 -5.04 2.97 -2.55
C MET A 11 -5.13 3.92 -3.73
N ASN A 12 -6.30 4.53 -3.90
CA ASN A 12 -6.55 5.57 -4.90
C ASN A 12 -7.10 6.80 -4.19
N VAL A 13 -6.42 7.94 -4.34
CA VAL A 13 -6.83 9.21 -3.73
C VAL A 13 -6.97 10.24 -4.82
N VAL A 14 -8.14 10.90 -4.89
CA VAL A 14 -8.41 11.94 -5.88
C VAL A 14 -8.67 13.25 -5.16
N THR A 15 -7.73 14.19 -5.29
CA THR A 15 -7.83 15.50 -4.63
C THR A 15 -8.00 16.62 -5.65
N PRO A 16 -8.93 17.57 -5.44
CA PRO A 16 -9.03 18.76 -6.28
C PRO A 16 -7.81 19.66 -6.05
N SER A 17 -7.18 20.10 -7.14
CA SER A 17 -6.01 20.97 -7.14
C SER A 17 -6.30 22.32 -7.77
N ASN A 18 -5.71 23.38 -7.21
CA ASN A 18 -5.87 24.73 -7.71
C ASN A 18 -5.13 24.90 -9.05
N ARG A 19 -5.90 24.95 -10.14
CA ARG A 19 -5.43 25.08 -11.52
C ARG A 19 -4.43 26.21 -11.77
N LYS A 20 -4.48 27.30 -10.99
CA LYS A 20 -3.55 28.43 -11.14
C LYS A 20 -2.12 28.09 -10.75
N ILE A 21 -1.92 27.09 -9.89
CA ILE A 21 -0.62 26.71 -9.33
C ILE A 21 -0.22 25.27 -9.63
N THR A 22 -1.07 24.47 -10.27
CA THR A 22 -0.78 23.07 -10.64
C THR A 22 0.44 22.93 -11.56
N TRP A 23 0.79 23.97 -12.32
CA TRP A 23 2.03 24.00 -13.11
C TRP A 23 3.30 23.91 -12.24
N VAL A 24 3.25 24.42 -11.00
CA VAL A 24 4.35 24.28 -10.03
C VAL A 24 4.52 22.81 -9.65
N ASN A 25 3.43 22.12 -9.31
CA ASN A 25 3.46 20.67 -9.05
C ASN A 25 4.05 19.90 -10.24
N ARG A 26 3.69 20.27 -11.48
CA ARG A 26 4.27 19.63 -12.67
C ARG A 26 5.79 19.82 -12.73
N LEU A 27 6.30 21.02 -12.44
CA LEU A 27 7.73 21.29 -12.38
C LEU A 27 8.41 20.49 -11.26
N LEU A 28 7.80 20.44 -10.08
CA LEU A 28 8.27 19.65 -8.94
C LEU A 28 8.39 18.16 -9.29
N PHE A 29 7.39 17.59 -9.98
CA PHE A 29 7.44 16.21 -10.46
C PHE A 29 8.50 15.99 -11.55
N MET A 30 8.74 16.97 -12.42
CA MET A 30 9.83 16.87 -13.41
C MET A 30 11.20 16.88 -12.71
N ALA A 31 11.40 17.77 -11.74
CA ALA A 31 12.63 17.85 -10.97
C ALA A 31 12.86 16.62 -10.09
N SER A 32 11.82 16.10 -9.42
CA SER A 32 11.93 14.91 -8.57
C SER A 32 12.30 13.65 -9.36
N ARG A 33 11.89 13.55 -10.63
CA ARG A 33 12.34 12.47 -11.53
C ARG A 33 13.84 12.55 -11.87
N GLY A 34 14.42 13.74 -11.86
CA GLY A 34 15.85 13.96 -12.10
C GLY A 34 16.74 13.86 -10.86
N LEU A 35 16.15 13.83 -9.65
CA LEU A 35 16.86 13.86 -8.37
C LEU A 35 16.34 12.75 -7.42
N PRO A 36 16.69 11.47 -7.67
CA PRO A 36 16.16 10.33 -6.92
C PRO A 36 16.57 10.33 -5.44
N ALA A 37 17.62 11.08 -5.08
CA ALA A 37 18.07 11.23 -3.69
C ALA A 37 16.98 11.77 -2.75
N ASN A 38 16.08 12.63 -3.26
CA ASN A 38 14.97 13.20 -2.49
C ASN A 38 13.86 12.17 -2.19
N LEU A 39 13.92 11.00 -2.82
CA LEU A 39 13.00 9.89 -2.63
C LEU A 39 13.62 8.75 -1.80
N LEU A 40 14.86 8.88 -1.33
CA LEU A 40 15.57 7.81 -0.58
C LEU A 40 14.84 7.43 0.72
N GLY A 41 14.14 8.37 1.36
CA GLY A 41 13.29 8.06 2.52
C GLY A 41 12.19 7.02 2.22
N LEU A 42 11.70 6.95 0.96
CA LEU A 42 10.74 5.93 0.52
C LEU A 42 11.38 4.55 0.36
N LEU A 43 12.70 4.45 0.07
CA LEU A 43 13.37 3.15 -0.06
C LEU A 43 13.48 2.42 1.28
N GLY A 44 13.51 3.15 2.40
CA GLY A 44 13.45 2.58 3.75
C GLY A 44 12.10 1.91 4.04
N LEU A 45 11.03 2.37 3.38
CA LEU A 45 9.68 1.82 3.44
C LEU A 45 9.49 0.76 2.35
N SER A 46 10.30 -0.31 2.39
CA SER A 46 10.31 -1.44 1.43
C SER A 46 8.97 -2.18 1.24
N ILE A 47 7.89 -1.69 1.82
CA ILE A 47 6.51 -2.17 1.69
C ILE A 47 5.80 -1.64 0.43
N ILE A 48 6.31 -0.58 -0.20
CA ILE A 48 5.68 0.06 -1.37
C ILE A 48 6.11 -0.66 -2.65
N HIS A 49 5.16 -1.13 -3.46
CA HIS A 49 5.42 -1.75 -4.75
C HIS A 49 5.38 -0.73 -5.88
N PHE A 50 4.44 0.19 -5.77
CA PHE A 50 4.12 1.16 -6.80
C PHE A 50 3.51 2.39 -6.15
N ALA A 51 3.92 3.58 -6.59
CA ALA A 51 3.31 4.84 -6.21
C ALA A 51 3.36 5.78 -7.42
N ARG A 52 2.23 6.43 -7.74
CA ARG A 52 2.14 7.32 -8.88
C ARG A 52 1.21 8.49 -8.63
N TRP A 53 1.70 9.68 -8.94
CA TRP A 53 0.90 10.91 -9.00
C TRP A 53 0.60 11.24 -10.46
N VAL A 54 -0.65 11.57 -10.72
CA VAL A 54 -1.15 11.97 -12.05
C VAL A 54 -1.95 13.24 -11.89
N ILE A 55 -1.63 14.27 -12.67
CA ILE A 55 -2.43 15.48 -12.78
C ILE A 55 -3.39 15.31 -13.95
N ILE A 56 -4.68 15.51 -13.71
CA ILE A 56 -5.77 15.41 -14.68
C ILE A 56 -6.40 16.81 -14.81
N ARG A 57 -6.25 17.44 -15.97
CA ARG A 57 -6.86 18.75 -16.24
C ARG A 57 -8.32 18.57 -16.67
N PRO A 58 -9.19 19.58 -16.54
CA PRO A 58 -10.59 19.51 -16.97
C PRO A 58 -10.80 18.93 -18.38
N GLN A 59 -9.95 19.30 -19.34
CA GLN A 59 -10.04 18.83 -20.72
C GLN A 59 -9.53 17.40 -20.95
N ASP A 60 -8.78 16.82 -20.00
CA ASP A 60 -8.20 15.48 -20.12
C ASP A 60 -9.14 14.39 -19.54
N TRP A 61 -10.27 14.78 -18.96
CA TRP A 61 -11.28 13.83 -18.48
C TRP A 61 -11.97 13.13 -19.65
N PRO A 62 -12.19 11.81 -19.57
CA PRO A 62 -12.83 11.06 -20.64
C PRO A 62 -14.31 11.42 -20.78
N ASP A 63 -14.79 11.49 -22.02
CA ASP A 63 -16.20 11.49 -22.36
C ASP A 63 -16.57 10.08 -22.85
N LEU A 64 -17.30 9.34 -22.02
CA LEU A 64 -17.75 7.97 -22.26
C LEU A 64 -19.21 7.94 -22.77
N GLY A 65 -19.71 9.07 -23.28
CA GLY A 65 -21.09 9.24 -23.73
C GLY A 65 -21.96 10.04 -22.77
N GLN A 66 -21.44 10.42 -21.60
CA GLN A 66 -22.11 11.30 -20.63
C GLN A 66 -21.97 12.80 -20.93
N GLY A 67 -21.16 13.16 -21.92
CA GLY A 67 -20.81 14.54 -22.24
C GLY A 67 -19.62 15.07 -21.41
N LYS A 68 -18.91 16.05 -21.97
CA LYS A 68 -17.79 16.72 -21.30
C LYS A 68 -18.24 17.38 -19.99
N GLN A 69 -17.51 17.09 -18.93
CA GLN A 69 -17.76 17.63 -17.60
C GLN A 69 -17.25 19.07 -17.48
N VAL A 70 -18.01 19.93 -16.79
CA VAL A 70 -17.61 21.32 -16.50
C VAL A 70 -16.94 21.37 -15.13
N LEU A 71 -15.62 21.19 -15.11
CA LEU A 71 -14.82 21.13 -13.88
C LEU A 71 -14.13 22.47 -13.60
N LYS A 72 -14.14 22.89 -12.32
CA LYS A 72 -13.49 24.14 -11.87
C LYS A 72 -12.01 23.96 -11.50
N ASN A 73 -11.61 22.73 -11.17
CA ASN A 73 -10.28 22.41 -10.66
C ASN A 73 -9.54 21.45 -11.61
N ASP A 74 -8.22 21.49 -11.55
CA ASP A 74 -7.43 20.32 -11.94
C ASP A 74 -7.58 19.26 -10.83
N TYR A 75 -7.25 18.01 -11.10
CA TYR A 75 -7.32 16.95 -10.12
C TYR A 75 -6.00 16.20 -10.04
N MET A 76 -5.63 15.79 -8.85
CA MET A 76 -4.50 14.89 -8.65
C MET A 76 -5.00 13.53 -8.23
N LEU A 77 -4.71 12.54 -9.06
CA LEU A 77 -4.88 11.13 -8.76
C LEU A 77 -3.56 10.59 -8.20
N PHE A 78 -3.61 10.11 -6.97
CA PHE A 78 -2.54 9.32 -6.38
C PHE A 78 -2.95 7.86 -6.32
N CYS A 79 -2.14 6.98 -6.92
CA CYS A 79 -2.30 5.53 -6.87
C CYS A 79 -1.11 4.93 -6.13
N SER A 80 -1.37 4.02 -5.20
CA SER A 80 -0.31 3.26 -4.53
C SER A 80 -0.71 1.82 -4.28
N ASN A 81 0.26 0.91 -4.45
CA ASN A 81 0.13 -0.49 -4.09
C ASN A 81 1.23 -0.83 -3.08
N PHE A 82 0.84 -1.43 -1.95
CA PHE A 82 1.77 -1.71 -0.85
C PHE A 82 1.37 -2.93 -0.03
N ASN A 83 2.29 -3.41 0.82
CA ASN A 83 1.99 -4.40 1.85
C ASN A 83 1.79 -3.75 3.23
N GLY A 84 0.93 -4.34 4.05
CA GLY A 84 0.59 -3.83 5.38
C GLY A 84 -0.80 -3.21 5.43
N THR A 85 -1.16 -2.64 6.58
CA THR A 85 -2.46 -1.99 6.74
C THR A 85 -2.45 -0.55 6.22
N TRP A 86 -3.64 -0.02 5.96
CA TRP A 86 -3.80 1.38 5.55
C TRP A 86 -3.19 2.35 6.57
N ASP A 87 -3.42 2.12 7.86
CA ASP A 87 -2.84 2.96 8.92
C ASP A 87 -1.31 2.91 8.94
N GLN A 88 -0.74 1.71 8.95
CA GLN A 88 0.72 1.52 8.92
C GLN A 88 1.36 2.24 7.74
N TYR A 89 0.70 2.20 6.58
CA TYR A 89 1.15 2.87 5.39
C TYR A 89 1.09 4.41 5.53
N ILE A 90 -0.04 4.98 5.96
CA ILE A 90 -0.15 6.43 6.09
C ILE A 90 0.79 6.97 7.16
N ASP A 91 0.94 6.27 8.28
CA ASP A 91 1.88 6.61 9.35
C ASP A 91 3.32 6.59 8.83
N ALA A 92 3.71 5.51 8.15
CA ALA A 92 5.02 5.39 7.51
C ALA A 92 5.32 6.53 6.52
N PHE A 93 4.33 6.95 5.73
CA PHE A 93 4.46 8.06 4.79
C PHE A 93 4.60 9.41 5.49
N SER A 94 3.78 9.65 6.51
CA SER A 94 3.83 10.87 7.33
C SER A 94 5.19 11.02 8.02
N ASP A 95 5.73 9.93 8.56
CA ASP A 95 6.99 9.94 9.32
C ASP A 95 8.22 9.94 8.41
N GLY A 96 8.19 9.13 7.34
CA GLY A 96 9.36 8.91 6.48
C GLY A 96 9.65 10.04 5.50
N ILE A 97 8.61 10.72 4.98
CA ILE A 97 8.77 11.74 3.93
C ILE A 97 7.82 12.96 4.04
N PRO A 98 7.65 13.58 5.23
CA PRO A 98 6.65 14.63 5.42
C PRO A 98 6.82 15.82 4.46
N LYS A 99 8.07 16.23 4.23
CA LYS A 99 8.39 17.30 3.26
C LYS A 99 8.04 16.91 1.82
N GLY A 100 8.27 15.64 1.45
CA GLY A 100 7.93 15.12 0.13
C GLY A 100 6.43 15.08 -0.11
N LEU A 101 5.65 14.64 0.87
CA LEU A 101 4.18 14.68 0.81
C LEU A 101 3.65 16.10 0.63
N ASN A 102 4.15 17.04 1.43
CA ASN A 102 3.75 18.44 1.33
C ASN A 102 4.10 19.04 -0.03
N LEU A 103 5.23 18.62 -0.62
CA LEU A 103 5.62 19.01 -1.97
C LEU A 103 4.65 18.46 -3.02
N PHE A 104 4.29 17.17 -2.92
CA PHE A 104 3.42 16.54 -3.90
C PHE A 104 1.98 17.04 -3.82
N TRP A 105 1.44 17.28 -2.63
CA TRP A 105 0.09 17.86 -2.43
C TRP A 105 0.06 19.39 -2.36
N TYR A 106 1.14 20.08 -2.75
CA TYR A 106 1.24 21.54 -2.63
C TYR A 106 0.06 22.30 -3.29
N SER A 107 -0.37 21.88 -4.48
CA SER A 107 -1.52 22.50 -5.17
C SER A 107 -2.90 22.02 -4.70
N ALA A 108 -2.97 21.04 -3.80
CA ALA A 108 -4.21 20.39 -3.41
C ALA A 108 -5.05 21.26 -2.47
N SER A 109 -6.35 21.30 -2.74
CA SER A 109 -7.28 22.14 -1.98
C SER A 109 -7.48 21.57 -0.58
N LYS A 110 -7.42 22.45 0.43
CA LYS A 110 -7.62 22.12 1.85
C LYS A 110 -6.70 21.02 2.39
N TYR A 111 -5.55 20.79 1.74
CA TYR A 111 -4.58 19.83 2.23
C TYR A 111 -4.00 20.29 3.58
N PRO A 112 -4.12 19.49 4.65
CA PRO A 112 -3.79 19.92 6.01
C PRO A 112 -2.30 19.80 6.36
N GLN A 113 -1.44 19.54 5.37
CA GLN A 113 -0.07 19.04 5.57
C GLN A 113 -0.04 17.59 6.05
N SER A 114 1.13 16.95 5.97
CA SER A 114 1.30 15.54 6.37
C SER A 114 1.39 15.36 7.88
N ILE A 115 1.72 16.43 8.62
CA ILE A 115 1.83 16.45 10.08
C ILE A 115 0.95 17.62 10.57
N PRO A 116 0.06 17.41 11.56
CA PRO A 116 -0.17 16.17 12.31
C PRO A 116 -0.84 15.05 11.51
N VAL A 117 -0.44 13.79 11.77
CA VAL A 117 -0.90 12.62 10.99
C VAL A 117 -2.41 12.39 11.05
N THR A 118 -3.08 12.76 12.15
CA THR A 118 -4.52 12.58 12.31
C THR A 118 -5.33 13.36 11.26
N ASP A 119 -4.96 14.63 11.00
CA ASP A 119 -5.67 15.44 10.02
C ASP A 119 -5.31 15.01 8.60
N PHE A 120 -4.06 14.58 8.38
CA PHE A 120 -3.66 13.98 7.13
C PHE A 120 -4.46 12.71 6.82
N LYS A 121 -4.58 11.78 7.78
CA LYS A 121 -5.42 10.57 7.66
C LYS A 121 -6.86 10.94 7.30
N ARG A 122 -7.46 11.90 8.02
CA ARG A 122 -8.83 12.36 7.75
C ARG A 122 -8.98 12.90 6.32
N TYR A 123 -8.00 13.67 5.86
CA TYR A 123 -7.98 14.19 4.49
C TYR A 123 -7.87 13.08 3.45
N ILE A 124 -6.98 12.11 3.65
CA ILE A 124 -6.84 10.96 2.73
C ILE A 124 -8.12 10.13 2.70
N THR A 125 -8.69 9.79 3.86
CA THR A 125 -9.96 9.04 3.95
C THR A 125 -11.08 9.74 3.19
N TYR A 126 -11.20 11.07 3.32
CA TYR A 126 -12.24 11.84 2.63
C TYR A 126 -12.09 11.81 1.10
N ASN A 127 -10.85 11.82 0.59
CA ASN A 127 -10.56 11.88 -0.84
C ASN A 127 -10.28 10.50 -1.47
N GLN A 128 -10.33 9.43 -0.68
CA GLN A 128 -10.06 8.08 -1.17
C GLN A 128 -11.25 7.52 -1.94
N ILE A 129 -10.96 6.90 -3.09
CA ILE A 129 -11.93 6.17 -3.88
C ILE A 129 -11.58 4.68 -3.79
N ASN A 130 -12.59 3.86 -3.50
CA ASN A 130 -12.42 2.41 -3.46
C ASN A 130 -12.32 1.85 -4.88
N THR A 131 -11.54 0.79 -5.00
CA THR A 131 -11.32 0.09 -6.25
C THR A 131 -12.49 -0.84 -6.52
N ASP A 132 -13.12 -0.73 -7.69
CA ASP A 132 -14.13 -1.68 -8.13
C ASP A 132 -13.51 -3.04 -8.46
N PHE A 133 -12.35 -3.05 -9.12
CA PHE A 133 -11.60 -4.25 -9.46
C PHE A 133 -10.09 -4.05 -9.26
N TYR A 134 -9.47 -4.83 -8.36
CA TYR A 134 -8.04 -4.80 -8.11
C TYR A 134 -7.37 -6.10 -8.58
N TYR A 135 -6.56 -5.99 -9.63
CA TYR A 135 -5.73 -7.09 -10.13
C TYR A 135 -4.35 -7.09 -9.47
N ASN A 136 -3.95 -8.25 -8.98
CA ASN A 136 -2.59 -8.52 -8.50
C ASN A 136 -2.13 -9.86 -9.10
N ALA A 137 -0.95 -9.88 -9.73
CA ALA A 137 -0.39 -11.07 -10.36
C ALA A 137 0.10 -12.13 -9.36
N THR A 138 0.42 -11.72 -8.13
CA THR A 138 0.84 -12.62 -7.05
C THR A 138 -0.04 -12.39 -5.81
N PRO A 139 -1.34 -12.72 -5.89
CA PRO A 139 -2.26 -12.50 -4.80
C PRO A 139 -1.81 -13.32 -3.58
N GLY A 140 -1.76 -12.67 -2.42
CA GLY A 140 -1.32 -13.28 -1.18
C GLY A 140 0.20 -13.33 -0.95
N SER A 141 1.01 -12.84 -1.89
CA SER A 141 2.43 -12.63 -1.68
C SER A 141 2.73 -11.16 -1.41
N ALA A 142 3.50 -10.90 -0.35
CA ALA A 142 4.16 -9.62 -0.17
C ALA A 142 5.38 -9.49 -1.11
N GLN A 143 5.88 -8.28 -1.32
CA GLN A 143 7.11 -8.07 -2.11
C GLN A 143 8.27 -8.90 -1.56
N ARG A 144 8.36 -8.99 -0.23
CA ARG A 144 9.36 -9.80 0.45
C ARG A 144 9.19 -11.29 0.16
N ASP A 145 7.96 -11.79 0.10
CA ASP A 145 7.67 -13.19 -0.22
C ASP A 145 8.12 -13.50 -1.65
N VAL A 146 7.83 -12.62 -2.62
CA VAL A 146 8.28 -12.79 -4.01
C VAL A 146 9.80 -12.82 -4.09
N LYS A 147 10.49 -11.87 -3.46
CA LYS A 147 11.97 -11.84 -3.41
C LYS A 147 12.55 -13.08 -2.73
N ALA A 148 11.91 -13.55 -1.66
CA ALA A 148 12.32 -14.75 -0.94
C ALA A 148 12.14 -16.01 -1.78
N ALA A 149 11.01 -16.14 -2.48
CA ALA A 149 10.74 -17.24 -3.40
C ALA A 149 11.79 -17.33 -4.52
N MET A 150 12.23 -16.19 -5.08
CA MET A 150 13.33 -16.17 -6.06
C MET A 150 14.63 -16.73 -5.48
N LYS A 151 14.98 -16.37 -4.24
CA LYS A 151 16.18 -16.93 -3.57
C LYS A 151 16.08 -18.43 -3.33
N VAL A 152 14.89 -18.91 -2.94
CA VAL A 152 14.61 -20.35 -2.77
C VAL A 152 14.75 -21.07 -4.11
N TYR A 153 14.20 -20.50 -5.17
CA TYR A 153 14.29 -21.04 -6.53
C TYR A 153 15.75 -21.16 -6.99
N ASP A 154 16.56 -20.11 -6.81
CA ASP A 154 17.98 -20.14 -7.16
C ASP A 154 18.75 -21.21 -6.36
N ALA A 155 18.44 -21.37 -5.07
CA ALA A 155 19.04 -22.41 -4.23
C ALA A 155 18.65 -23.82 -4.69
N VAL A 156 17.39 -24.04 -5.09
CA VAL A 156 16.93 -25.31 -5.64
C VAL A 156 17.65 -25.64 -6.95
N LEU A 157 17.82 -24.67 -7.85
CA LEU A 157 18.58 -24.87 -9.09
C LEU A 157 20.05 -25.23 -8.82
N ALA A 158 20.69 -24.54 -7.87
CA ALA A 158 22.06 -24.84 -7.47
C ALA A 158 22.19 -26.26 -6.88
N LEU A 159 21.25 -26.66 -6.02
CA LEU A 159 21.21 -28.02 -5.46
C LEU A 159 20.98 -29.07 -6.55
N ALA A 160 20.11 -28.82 -7.53
CA ALA A 160 19.87 -29.74 -8.64
C ALA A 160 21.14 -29.96 -9.49
N ALA A 161 21.88 -28.89 -9.77
CA ALA A 161 23.16 -28.99 -10.49
C ALA A 161 24.23 -29.74 -9.68
N THR A 162 24.24 -29.54 -8.36
CA THR A 162 25.17 -30.18 -7.43
C THR A 162 24.87 -31.69 -7.30
N HIS A 163 23.59 -32.06 -7.16
CA HIS A 163 23.12 -33.43 -7.09
C HIS A 163 23.54 -34.27 -8.30
N ALA A 164 23.61 -33.66 -9.49
CA ALA A 164 23.99 -34.36 -10.71
C ALA A 164 25.46 -34.84 -10.72
N ASN A 165 26.33 -34.29 -9.87
CA ASN A 165 27.77 -34.51 -9.94
C ASN A 165 28.42 -34.94 -8.60
N GLN A 166 27.64 -35.10 -7.53
CA GLN A 166 28.13 -35.38 -6.18
C GLN A 166 27.65 -36.72 -5.64
N THR A 167 28.41 -37.26 -4.68
CA THR A 167 27.99 -38.42 -3.89
C THR A 167 26.83 -38.05 -2.95
N PRO A 168 26.07 -39.04 -2.44
CA PRO A 168 24.97 -38.79 -1.51
C PRO A 168 25.38 -37.99 -0.25
N ASP A 169 26.57 -38.27 0.30
CA ASP A 169 27.05 -37.60 1.52
C ASP A 169 27.44 -36.14 1.28
N GLU A 170 28.09 -35.87 0.15
CA GLU A 170 28.43 -34.51 -0.29
C GLU A 170 27.15 -33.70 -0.57
N PHE A 171 26.18 -34.30 -1.26
CA PHE A 171 24.90 -33.66 -1.51
C PHE A 171 24.14 -33.37 -0.19
N ALA A 172 24.14 -34.31 0.76
CA ALA A 172 23.50 -34.10 2.05
C ALA A 172 24.13 -32.92 2.82
N ALA A 173 25.45 -32.72 2.72
CA ALA A 173 26.13 -31.56 3.28
C ALA A 173 25.73 -30.26 2.57
N ALA A 174 25.73 -30.25 1.23
CA ALA A 174 25.33 -29.10 0.42
C ALA A 174 23.86 -28.70 0.68
N TYR A 175 22.96 -29.67 0.81
CA TYR A 175 21.55 -29.46 1.14
C TYR A 175 21.38 -28.77 2.50
N ARG A 176 22.10 -29.22 3.54
CA ARG A 176 22.03 -28.61 4.88
C ARG A 176 22.51 -27.17 4.87
N ASP A 177 23.61 -26.88 4.18
CA ASP A 177 24.13 -25.50 4.04
C ASP A 177 23.13 -24.60 3.28
N ALA A 178 22.60 -25.09 2.15
CA ALA A 178 21.59 -24.36 1.39
C ALA A 178 20.36 -24.04 2.24
N MET A 179 19.80 -25.04 2.94
CA MET A 179 18.65 -24.84 3.84
C MET A 179 18.94 -23.84 4.95
N PHE A 180 20.12 -23.90 5.56
CA PHE A 180 20.52 -22.92 6.58
C PHE A 180 20.57 -21.49 6.02
N ARG A 181 21.08 -21.30 4.80
CA ARG A 181 21.13 -19.99 4.15
C ARG A 181 19.75 -19.44 3.82
N ILE A 182 18.84 -20.29 3.34
CA ILE A 182 17.50 -19.85 2.89
C ILE A 182 16.40 -19.95 3.95
N GLN A 183 16.69 -20.40 5.18
CA GLN A 183 15.67 -20.63 6.21
C GLN A 183 14.73 -19.43 6.47
N HIS A 184 15.22 -18.20 6.29
CA HIS A 184 14.45 -16.96 6.46
C HIS A 184 13.62 -16.56 5.22
N CYS A 185 13.64 -17.37 4.16
CA CYS A 185 12.96 -17.14 2.88
C CYS A 185 11.74 -18.05 2.68
N LEU A 186 11.39 -18.89 3.66
CA LEU A 186 10.28 -19.84 3.58
C LEU A 186 8.97 -19.22 4.13
N GLY A 187 8.67 -17.98 3.71
CA GLY A 187 7.47 -17.26 4.15
C GLY A 187 6.19 -17.87 3.61
N GLU A 188 5.08 -17.69 4.32
CA GLU A 188 3.76 -18.23 3.96
C GLU A 188 2.97 -17.24 3.08
N PRO A 189 2.60 -17.60 1.83
CA PRO A 189 1.64 -16.82 1.04
C PRO A 189 0.23 -16.90 1.65
N GLY A 190 -0.59 -15.87 1.47
CA GLY A 190 -1.98 -15.89 1.93
C GLY A 190 -2.51 -14.51 2.33
N LEU A 191 -3.30 -14.48 3.40
CA LEU A 191 -3.83 -13.21 3.91
C LEU A 191 -2.72 -12.36 4.54
N GLY A 192 -2.82 -11.04 4.37
CA GLY A 192 -1.95 -10.11 5.09
C GLY A 192 -2.13 -10.23 6.61
N PRO A 193 -1.10 -9.91 7.40
CA PRO A 193 -1.28 -9.75 8.84
C PRO A 193 -2.32 -8.65 9.07
N VAL A 194 -3.46 -9.01 9.65
CA VAL A 194 -4.44 -8.04 10.14
C VAL A 194 -3.80 -7.40 11.37
N ALA A 195 -3.61 -6.07 11.37
CA ALA A 195 -2.86 -5.37 12.44
C ALA A 195 -3.38 -5.69 13.85
N SER A 196 -4.68 -6.01 13.95
CA SER A 196 -5.29 -6.59 15.12
C SER A 196 -6.70 -7.04 14.76
N LEU A 197 -7.07 -8.27 15.11
CA LEU A 197 -8.49 -8.66 15.21
C LEU A 197 -9.07 -8.20 16.55
N ASP A 198 -8.29 -7.56 17.43
CA ASP A 198 -8.70 -7.28 18.81
C ASP A 198 -9.82 -6.25 18.86
N THR A 199 -9.93 -5.31 17.91
CA THR A 199 -11.10 -4.41 17.84
C THR A 199 -12.35 -5.16 17.43
N GLU A 200 -12.28 -6.00 16.39
CA GLU A 200 -13.41 -6.83 15.94
C GLU A 200 -13.80 -7.86 17.01
N ARG A 201 -12.81 -8.52 17.63
CA ARG A 201 -12.99 -9.44 18.75
C ARG A 201 -13.51 -8.74 20.00
N ALA A 202 -13.05 -7.53 20.31
CA ALA A 202 -13.58 -6.74 21.42
C ALA A 202 -15.03 -6.36 21.17
N ASP A 203 -15.40 -6.01 19.93
CA ASP A 203 -16.79 -5.68 19.59
C ASP A 203 -17.69 -6.94 19.60
N ILE A 204 -17.18 -8.08 19.12
CA ILE A 204 -17.83 -9.40 19.27
C ILE A 204 -18.02 -9.74 20.75
N ASN A 205 -16.98 -9.56 21.56
CA ASN A 205 -16.98 -9.86 22.99
C ASN A 205 -17.92 -8.91 23.76
N ARG A 206 -18.01 -7.61 23.39
CA ARG A 206 -18.97 -6.68 24.00
C ARG A 206 -20.41 -6.94 23.53
N GLY A 207 -20.60 -7.66 22.42
CA GLY A 207 -21.91 -7.91 21.84
C GLY A 207 -22.89 -8.58 22.82
N SER A 208 -22.41 -9.49 23.68
CA SER A 208 -23.25 -10.11 24.72
C SER A 208 -23.73 -9.09 25.76
N TYR A 209 -22.83 -8.23 26.24
CA TYR A 209 -23.14 -7.14 27.17
C TYR A 209 -24.12 -6.15 26.56
N VAL A 210 -23.88 -5.68 25.32
CA VAL A 210 -24.76 -4.72 24.63
C VAL A 210 -26.16 -5.30 24.42
N ARG A 211 -26.27 -6.57 24.00
CA ARG A 211 -27.57 -7.26 23.89
C ARG A 211 -28.27 -7.38 25.25
N GLY A 212 -27.53 -7.70 26.31
CA GLY A 212 -28.06 -7.77 27.68
C GLY A 212 -28.60 -6.43 28.18
N ALA A 213 -27.84 -5.35 27.99
CA ALA A 213 -28.24 -4.00 28.35
C ALA A 213 -29.48 -3.53 27.57
N GLN A 214 -29.52 -3.80 26.26
CA GLN A 214 -30.67 -3.48 25.42
C GLN A 214 -31.94 -4.25 25.84
N ASN A 215 -31.79 -5.51 26.22
CA ASN A 215 -32.89 -6.33 26.71
C ASN A 215 -33.44 -5.83 28.07
N MET A 216 -32.58 -5.34 28.97
CA MET A 216 -33.04 -4.69 30.20
C MET A 216 -33.81 -3.40 29.90
N PHE A 217 -33.23 -2.52 29.08
CA PHE A 217 -33.89 -1.26 28.69
C PHE A 217 -35.26 -1.49 28.04
N ASN A 218 -35.39 -2.52 27.20
CA ASN A 218 -36.66 -2.87 26.55
C ASN A 218 -37.69 -3.50 27.50
N ARG A 219 -37.28 -4.03 28.66
CA ARG A 219 -38.19 -4.58 29.69
C ARG A 219 -38.70 -3.52 30.66
N GLU A 220 -37.97 -2.41 30.79
CA GLU A 220 -38.33 -1.25 31.63
C GLU A 220 -39.23 -0.24 30.91
N ARG A 221 -39.55 -0.49 29.63
CA ARG A 221 -40.59 0.20 28.85
C ARG A 221 -41.83 -0.66 28.74
#